data_AF-A0A7G2F1E9-F1
#
_entry.id   AF-A0A7G2F1E9-F1
#
_cell.length_a   1.000
_cell.length_b   1.000
_cell.length_c   1.000
_cell.angle_alpha   90.00
_cell.angle_beta   90.00
_cell.angle_gamma   90.00
#
_symmetry.space_group_name_H-M   'P 1'
#
loop_
_entity.id
_entity.type
_entity.pdbx_description
1 polymer ?
#
loop_
_entity_poly.entity_id
_entity_poly.type
_entity_poly.pdbx_seq_one_letter_code
_entity_poly.pdbx_strand_id
1 'polypeptide(L)'
;MAAPGSVQKGDEEWRAILSPEQFRILRQKGTEYPGTGEYVNFDKEGVYGCVGCNAPLYKSTTKFNAGCGWPAFFEGIPGAITRTTDPDGRRIEINCATCGGHLGHVFKGEGFDTPTDERHCVNSVSLKFAPAASSLRLPLQLLVTFHHSSFSVVVVMADPVSVVQKTEEEWRAVLSPEQFWILRQKGTEMPGTGEYDKFFEEGIFSCIGCKTPLYKSTTKFDAGCGWPAFFEGLPGAINRSPDPDGRRTEITCAVCNGHLGHVHKGEGYSTPTNERHCVNSVSISFNPAKASSIT
;
A
#
# COMPACT_ATOMS: atom_id res chain seq x y z
N MET A 1 4.61 -23.78 7.97
CA MET A 1 5.43 -22.71 8.59
C MET A 1 5.12 -21.43 7.84
N ALA A 2 4.72 -20.36 8.52
CA ALA A 2 4.30 -19.11 7.88
C ALA A 2 5.50 -18.42 7.21
N ALA A 3 5.28 -17.84 6.03
CA ALA A 3 6.33 -17.17 5.26
C ALA A 3 6.88 -15.93 6.00
N PRO A 4 8.19 -15.64 5.91
CA PRO A 4 8.80 -14.46 6.52
C PRO A 4 8.24 -13.19 5.88
N GLY A 5 7.61 -12.32 6.68
CA GLY A 5 6.91 -11.11 6.23
C GLY A 5 5.42 -11.07 6.55
N SER A 6 4.87 -12.13 7.15
CA SER A 6 3.47 -12.15 7.59
C SER A 6 3.23 -11.16 8.72
N VAL A 7 2.21 -10.30 8.59
CA VAL A 7 1.72 -9.43 9.68
C VAL A 7 1.20 -10.31 10.80
N GLN A 8 1.96 -10.38 11.90
CA GLN A 8 1.59 -11.10 13.11
C GLN A 8 0.86 -10.12 14.05
N LYS A 9 -0.45 -10.30 14.17
CA LYS A 9 -1.32 -9.54 15.06
C LYS A 9 -2.26 -10.49 15.78
N GLY A 10 -2.47 -10.24 17.07
CA GLY A 10 -3.45 -10.95 17.88
C GLY A 10 -4.89 -10.61 17.48
N ASP A 11 -5.84 -11.46 17.85
CA ASP A 11 -7.25 -11.24 17.53
C ASP A 11 -7.80 -9.94 18.14
N GLU A 12 -7.33 -9.55 19.32
CA GLU A 12 -7.70 -8.28 19.95
C GLU A 12 -7.21 -7.07 19.13
N GLU A 13 -5.97 -7.11 18.63
CA GLU A 13 -5.45 -6.05 17.76
C GLU A 13 -6.23 -5.96 16.45
N TRP A 14 -6.64 -7.10 15.90
CA TRP A 14 -7.47 -7.13 14.70
C TRP A 14 -8.87 -6.57 14.97
N ARG A 15 -9.51 -6.93 16.09
CA ARG A 15 -10.81 -6.38 16.49
C ARG A 15 -10.76 -4.87 16.72
N ALA A 16 -9.61 -4.33 17.10
CA ALA A 16 -9.44 -2.89 17.30
C ALA A 16 -9.39 -2.09 15.98
N ILE A 17 -9.00 -2.72 14.86
CA ILE A 17 -8.81 -2.03 13.57
C ILE A 17 -9.78 -2.47 12.46
N LEU A 18 -10.44 -3.61 12.61
CA LEU A 18 -11.43 -4.13 11.68
C LEU A 18 -12.83 -3.87 12.20
N SER A 19 -13.78 -3.62 11.29
CA SER A 19 -15.19 -3.69 11.65
C SER A 19 -15.57 -5.12 12.08
N PRO A 20 -16.67 -5.32 12.83
CA PRO A 20 -17.11 -6.65 13.23
C PRO A 20 -17.27 -7.61 12.04
N GLU A 21 -17.79 -7.11 10.92
CA GLU A 21 -18.01 -7.89 9.70
C GLU A 21 -16.70 -8.19 8.96
N GLN A 22 -15.77 -7.23 8.90
CA GLN A 22 -14.42 -7.46 8.39
C GLN A 22 -13.68 -8.50 9.23
N PHE A 23 -13.77 -8.42 10.57
CA PHE A 23 -13.16 -9.40 11.45
C PHE A 23 -13.76 -10.80 11.24
N ARG A 24 -15.10 -10.90 11.17
CA ARG A 24 -15.82 -12.15 10.92
C ARG A 24 -15.35 -12.81 9.63
N ILE A 25 -15.20 -12.04 8.56
CA ILE A 25 -14.78 -12.57 7.26
C ILE A 25 -13.27 -12.87 7.25
N LEU A 26 -12.40 -11.89 7.51
CA LEU A 26 -10.94 -12.07 7.39
C LEU A 26 -10.35 -13.06 8.38
N ARG A 27 -10.88 -13.10 9.62
CA ARG A 27 -10.25 -13.86 10.72
C ARG A 27 -11.04 -15.10 11.11
N GLN A 28 -12.36 -15.06 11.00
CA GLN A 28 -13.23 -16.20 11.32
C GLN A 28 -13.70 -16.97 10.08
N LYS A 29 -13.14 -16.67 8.90
CA LYS A 29 -13.44 -17.33 7.62
C LYS A 29 -14.93 -17.28 7.25
N GLY A 30 -15.60 -16.19 7.63
CA GLY A 30 -16.98 -15.92 7.24
C GLY A 30 -17.11 -15.59 5.76
N THR A 31 -18.34 -15.57 5.28
CA THR A 31 -18.70 -15.16 3.90
C THR A 31 -19.81 -14.11 3.97
N GLU A 32 -19.72 -13.06 3.16
CA GLU A 32 -20.80 -12.07 2.99
C GLU A 32 -21.96 -12.65 2.17
N TYR A 33 -23.17 -12.11 2.30
CA TYR A 33 -24.30 -12.58 1.49
C TYR A 33 -24.07 -12.31 0.00
N PRO A 34 -24.54 -13.21 -0.90
CA PRO A 34 -24.41 -13.01 -2.33
C PRO A 34 -25.18 -11.76 -2.78
N GLY A 35 -24.57 -10.96 -3.63
CA GLY A 35 -25.14 -9.77 -4.26
C GLY A 35 -25.12 -8.51 -3.39
N THR A 36 -24.68 -8.59 -2.13
CA THR A 36 -24.70 -7.44 -1.21
C THR A 36 -23.40 -6.66 -1.17
N GLY A 37 -22.31 -7.22 -1.68
CA GLY A 37 -20.97 -6.64 -1.58
C GLY A 37 -20.76 -5.40 -2.46
N GLU A 38 -20.00 -4.43 -1.95
CA GLU A 38 -19.68 -3.15 -2.64
C GLU A 38 -19.08 -3.37 -4.04
N TYR A 39 -18.27 -4.42 -4.22
CA TYR A 39 -17.49 -4.64 -5.43
C TYR A 39 -18.08 -5.67 -6.40
N VAL A 40 -19.31 -6.13 -6.16
CA VAL A 40 -19.99 -7.08 -7.05
C VAL A 40 -20.15 -6.46 -8.45
N ASN A 41 -20.85 -5.33 -8.55
CA ASN A 41 -21.12 -4.58 -9.79
C ASN A 41 -20.28 -3.30 -9.86
N PHE A 42 -18.96 -3.43 -9.68
CA PHE A 42 -18.03 -2.30 -9.61
C PHE A 42 -16.92 -2.45 -10.66
N ASP A 43 -17.01 -1.68 -11.74
CA ASP A 43 -16.15 -1.85 -12.92
C ASP A 43 -15.22 -0.65 -13.13
N LYS A 44 -14.78 -0.01 -12.04
CA LYS A 44 -13.80 1.08 -12.14
C LYS A 44 -12.39 0.53 -12.29
N GLU A 45 -11.59 1.22 -13.10
CA GLU A 45 -10.16 0.91 -13.26
C GLU A 45 -9.38 1.22 -11.98
N GLY A 46 -8.55 0.27 -11.52
CA GLY A 46 -7.79 0.40 -10.27
C GLY A 46 -7.28 -0.92 -9.69
N VAL A 47 -6.93 -0.90 -8.42
CA VAL A 47 -6.37 -2.03 -7.67
C VAL A 47 -7.22 -2.30 -6.43
N TYR A 48 -7.55 -3.57 -6.21
CA TYR A 48 -8.20 -4.05 -4.99
C TYR A 48 -7.12 -4.53 -4.03
N GLY A 49 -7.09 -3.94 -2.83
CA GLY A 49 -6.19 -4.31 -1.75
C GLY A 49 -6.91 -5.02 -0.61
N CYS A 50 -6.14 -5.73 0.22
CA CYS A 50 -6.63 -6.34 1.46
C CYS A 50 -7.06 -5.24 2.43
N VAL A 51 -8.27 -5.34 2.97
CA VAL A 51 -8.76 -4.35 3.95
C VAL A 51 -7.98 -4.39 5.26
N GLY A 52 -7.42 -5.55 5.64
CA GLY A 52 -6.73 -5.72 6.93
C GLY A 52 -5.28 -5.23 6.93
N CYS A 53 -4.51 -5.50 5.88
CA CYS A 53 -3.09 -5.14 5.83
C CYS A 53 -2.72 -4.18 4.69
N ASN A 54 -3.68 -3.80 3.87
CA ASN A 54 -3.48 -2.91 2.71
C ASN A 54 -2.67 -3.50 1.55
N ALA A 55 -2.22 -4.75 1.62
CA ALA A 55 -1.50 -5.41 0.55
C ALA A 55 -2.33 -5.45 -0.75
N PRO A 56 -1.77 -5.17 -1.92
CA PRO A 56 -2.50 -5.24 -3.19
C PRO A 56 -2.80 -6.71 -3.52
N LEU A 57 -4.04 -7.01 -3.92
CA LEU A 57 -4.52 -8.38 -4.16
C LEU A 57 -4.91 -8.62 -5.62
N TYR A 58 -5.67 -7.71 -6.23
CA TYR A 58 -6.22 -7.86 -7.57
C TYR A 58 -6.18 -6.56 -8.37
N LYS A 59 -6.12 -6.66 -9.70
CA LYS A 59 -6.27 -5.52 -10.62
C LYS A 59 -7.69 -5.51 -11.18
N SER A 60 -8.24 -4.34 -11.50
CA SER A 60 -9.52 -4.21 -12.22
C SER A 60 -9.53 -4.98 -13.52
N THR A 61 -8.41 -5.02 -14.24
CA THR A 61 -8.26 -5.75 -15.51
C THR A 61 -8.41 -7.26 -15.39
N THR A 62 -8.29 -7.82 -14.17
CA THR A 62 -8.53 -9.25 -13.93
C THR A 62 -9.93 -9.53 -13.39
N LYS A 63 -10.73 -8.49 -13.11
CA LYS A 63 -12.11 -8.61 -12.68
C LYS A 63 -13.00 -8.97 -13.87
N PHE A 64 -13.95 -9.87 -13.66
CA PHE A 64 -14.96 -10.22 -14.66
C PHE A 64 -16.30 -10.54 -13.99
N ASN A 65 -17.38 -10.56 -14.78
CA ASN A 65 -18.69 -10.97 -14.29
C ASN A 65 -18.86 -12.49 -14.42
N ALA A 66 -18.75 -13.19 -13.30
CA ALA A 66 -18.97 -14.63 -13.24
C ALA A 66 -20.42 -15.03 -12.87
N GLY A 67 -21.32 -14.07 -12.61
CA GLY A 67 -22.68 -14.35 -12.13
C GLY A 67 -22.75 -15.02 -10.76
N CYS A 68 -21.65 -15.09 -10.01
CA CYS A 68 -21.58 -15.87 -8.77
C CYS A 68 -22.11 -15.15 -7.52
N GLY A 69 -22.42 -13.85 -7.60
CA GLY A 69 -22.91 -13.06 -6.46
C GLY A 69 -21.81 -12.36 -5.64
N TRP A 70 -20.54 -12.58 -5.96
CA TRP A 70 -19.38 -11.91 -5.35
C TRP A 70 -18.48 -11.32 -6.45
N PRO A 71 -17.61 -10.33 -6.15
CA PRO A 71 -16.58 -9.92 -7.10
C PRO A 71 -15.72 -11.13 -7.50
N ALA A 72 -15.62 -11.34 -8.81
CA ALA A 72 -14.84 -12.42 -9.39
C ALA A 72 -13.61 -11.88 -10.11
N PHE A 73 -12.46 -12.53 -9.90
CA PHE A 73 -11.22 -12.25 -10.61
C PHE A 73 -10.65 -13.53 -11.21
N PHE A 74 -10.02 -13.46 -12.38
CA PHE A 74 -9.38 -14.65 -12.96
C PHE A 74 -7.92 -14.84 -12.53
N GLU A 75 -7.32 -13.80 -11.96
CA GLU A 75 -5.94 -13.82 -11.50
C GLU A 75 -5.72 -12.77 -10.41
N GLY A 76 -4.97 -13.16 -9.37
CA GLY A 76 -4.46 -12.25 -8.35
C GLY A 76 -3.07 -11.74 -8.70
N ILE A 77 -2.65 -10.64 -8.10
CA ILE A 77 -1.29 -10.12 -8.25
C ILE A 77 -0.29 -11.22 -7.82
N PRO A 78 0.79 -11.47 -8.59
CA PRO A 78 1.75 -12.53 -8.28
C PRO A 78 2.23 -12.47 -6.82
N GLY A 79 2.12 -13.60 -6.12
CA GLY A 79 2.53 -13.72 -4.71
C GLY A 79 1.56 -13.10 -3.68
N ALA A 80 0.50 -12.41 -4.09
CA ALA A 80 -0.42 -11.75 -3.17
C ALA A 80 -1.42 -12.70 -2.48
N ILE A 81 -1.65 -13.88 -3.06
CA ILE A 81 -2.67 -14.84 -2.64
C ILE A 81 -2.04 -16.19 -2.29
N THR A 82 -2.31 -16.69 -1.09
CA THR A 82 -2.02 -18.09 -0.71
C THR A 82 -3.26 -18.95 -0.91
N ARG A 83 -3.05 -20.19 -1.35
CA ARG A 83 -4.10 -21.17 -1.63
C ARG A 83 -4.01 -22.33 -0.66
N THR A 84 -5.12 -22.67 -0.01
CA THR A 84 -5.21 -23.80 0.91
C THR A 84 -6.42 -24.63 0.58
N THR A 85 -6.27 -25.94 0.43
CA THR A 85 -7.42 -26.83 0.23
C THR A 85 -8.28 -26.88 1.49
N ASP A 86 -9.58 -26.67 1.35
CA ASP A 86 -10.54 -26.81 2.45
C ASP A 86 -10.51 -28.25 3.01
N PRO A 87 -10.88 -28.46 4.29
CA PRO A 87 -10.91 -29.80 4.88
C PRO A 87 -11.81 -30.80 4.14
N ASP A 88 -12.81 -30.32 3.39
CA ASP A 88 -13.70 -31.16 2.57
C ASP A 88 -13.06 -31.63 1.25
N GLY A 89 -11.89 -31.09 0.88
CA GLY A 89 -11.18 -31.39 -0.35
C GLY A 89 -11.82 -30.82 -1.62
N ARG A 90 -12.91 -30.06 -1.52
CA ARG A 90 -13.73 -29.63 -2.66
C ARG A 90 -13.44 -28.21 -3.10
N ARG A 91 -13.03 -27.35 -2.18
CA ARG A 91 -12.78 -25.93 -2.46
C ARG A 91 -11.35 -25.56 -2.07
N ILE A 92 -10.84 -24.52 -2.72
CA ILE A 92 -9.51 -23.98 -2.41
C ILE A 92 -9.73 -22.59 -1.82
N GLU A 93 -9.50 -22.47 -0.51
CA GLU A 93 -9.49 -21.21 0.20
C GLU A 93 -8.38 -20.32 -0.35
N ILE A 94 -8.70 -19.04 -0.57
CA ILE A 94 -7.72 -18.00 -0.89
C ILE A 94 -7.59 -17.05 0.30
N ASN A 95 -6.34 -16.83 0.72
CA ASN A 95 -6.00 -15.90 1.81
C ASN A 95 -5.01 -14.86 1.30
N CYS A 96 -4.98 -13.69 1.94
CA CYS A 96 -3.95 -12.69 1.72
C CYS A 96 -2.60 -13.26 2.19
N ALA A 97 -1.61 -13.30 1.30
CA ALA A 97 -0.28 -13.83 1.62
C ALA A 97 0.43 -13.01 2.72
N THR A 98 0.10 -11.72 2.84
CA THR A 98 0.75 -10.81 3.80
C THR A 98 0.20 -10.93 5.21
N CYS A 99 -1.10 -11.14 5.44
CA CYS A 99 -1.66 -11.19 6.81
C CYS A 99 -2.44 -12.47 7.13
N GLY A 100 -2.56 -13.39 6.17
CA GLY A 100 -3.36 -14.60 6.29
C GLY A 100 -4.87 -14.36 6.34
N GLY A 101 -5.35 -13.14 6.09
CA GLY A 101 -6.77 -12.83 6.10
C GLY A 101 -7.52 -13.62 5.02
N HIS A 102 -8.61 -14.28 5.39
CA HIS A 102 -9.50 -14.97 4.47
C HIS A 102 -10.10 -13.98 3.46
N LEU A 103 -10.06 -14.35 2.18
CA LEU A 103 -10.60 -13.55 1.08
C LEU A 103 -11.82 -14.22 0.45
N GLY A 104 -11.81 -15.55 0.32
CA GLY A 104 -12.87 -16.33 -0.32
C GLY A 104 -12.32 -17.65 -0.84
N HIS A 105 -12.77 -18.06 -2.04
CA HIS A 105 -12.36 -19.32 -2.66
C HIS A 105 -12.00 -19.15 -4.14
N VAL A 106 -11.13 -20.01 -4.66
CA VAL A 106 -10.84 -20.14 -6.09
C VAL A 106 -11.39 -21.45 -6.64
N PHE A 107 -11.98 -21.37 -7.82
CA PHE A 107 -12.50 -22.48 -8.61
C PHE A 107 -11.80 -22.47 -9.98
N LYS A 108 -11.66 -23.64 -10.61
CA LYS A 108 -10.96 -23.79 -11.89
C LYS A 108 -11.69 -24.78 -12.79
N GLY A 109 -11.62 -24.60 -14.10
CA GLY A 109 -12.19 -25.54 -15.06
C GLY A 109 -13.69 -25.38 -15.24
N GLU A 110 -14.22 -24.18 -15.01
CA GLU A 110 -15.64 -23.88 -15.13
C GLU A 110 -16.02 -23.44 -16.55
N GLY A 111 -15.04 -23.24 -17.43
CA GLY A 111 -15.25 -22.87 -18.82
C GLY A 111 -15.44 -21.38 -19.04
N PHE A 112 -14.87 -20.53 -18.17
CA PHE A 112 -14.87 -19.09 -18.37
C PHE A 112 -13.89 -18.71 -19.48
N ASP A 113 -14.30 -17.74 -20.31
CA ASP A 113 -13.44 -17.15 -21.35
C ASP A 113 -12.46 -16.14 -20.72
N THR A 114 -11.59 -16.65 -19.85
CA THR A 114 -10.52 -15.90 -19.20
C THR A 114 -9.19 -16.63 -19.38
N PRO A 115 -8.04 -15.92 -19.33
CA PRO A 115 -6.73 -16.53 -19.62
C PRO A 115 -6.38 -17.77 -18.78
N THR A 116 -6.91 -17.85 -17.56
CA THR A 116 -6.57 -18.89 -16.59
C THR A 116 -7.68 -19.93 -16.39
N ASP A 117 -8.90 -19.65 -16.85
CA ASP A 117 -10.15 -20.36 -16.48
C ASP A 117 -10.24 -20.60 -14.96
N GLU A 118 -9.76 -19.61 -14.19
CA GLU A 118 -9.90 -19.57 -12.74
C GLU A 118 -10.95 -18.50 -12.37
N ARG A 119 -11.71 -18.78 -11.32
CA ARG A 119 -12.67 -17.87 -10.72
C ARG A 119 -12.34 -17.71 -9.25
N HIS A 120 -11.63 -16.64 -8.92
CA HIS A 120 -11.46 -16.19 -7.55
C HIS A 120 -12.74 -15.48 -7.12
N CYS A 121 -13.56 -16.17 -6.33
CA CYS A 121 -14.79 -15.68 -5.74
C CYS A 121 -14.47 -15.00 -4.40
N VAL A 122 -14.45 -13.67 -4.37
CA VAL A 122 -13.87 -12.90 -3.26
C VAL A 122 -14.94 -12.13 -2.48
N ASN A 123 -14.84 -12.07 -1.17
CA ASN A 123 -15.70 -11.20 -0.36
C ASN A 123 -15.32 -9.72 -0.58
N SER A 124 -16.27 -8.88 -0.95
CA SER A 124 -16.09 -7.43 -1.08
C SER A 124 -15.65 -6.80 0.23
N VAL A 125 -16.21 -7.24 1.37
CA VAL A 125 -15.80 -6.81 2.71
C VAL A 125 -14.30 -7.06 2.98
N SER A 126 -13.68 -8.02 2.28
CA SER A 126 -12.24 -8.28 2.43
C SER A 126 -11.35 -7.35 1.61
N LEU A 127 -11.96 -6.57 0.73
CA LEU A 127 -11.29 -5.71 -0.22
C LEU A 127 -11.46 -4.24 0.15
N LYS A 128 -10.55 -3.43 -0.38
CA LYS A 128 -10.69 -1.99 -0.52
C LYS A 128 -10.18 -1.59 -1.90
N PHE A 129 -10.75 -0.56 -2.50
CA PHE A 129 -10.39 -0.17 -3.85
C PHE A 129 -9.56 1.12 -3.91
N ALA A 130 -8.53 1.12 -4.76
CA ALA A 130 -7.74 2.29 -5.12
C ALA A 130 -7.90 2.56 -6.63
N PRO A 131 -8.51 3.68 -7.06
CA PRO A 131 -8.72 3.97 -8.48
C PRO A 131 -7.40 4.19 -9.22
N ALA A 132 -7.35 3.71 -10.47
CA ALA A 132 -6.31 4.07 -11.42
C ALA A 132 -6.46 5.57 -11.73
N ALA A 133 -5.38 6.34 -11.58
CA ALA A 133 -5.41 7.74 -11.96
C ALA A 133 -5.73 7.85 -13.47
N SER A 134 -6.80 8.58 -13.81
CA SER A 134 -7.26 8.75 -15.19
C SER A 134 -6.23 9.56 -15.99
N SER A 135 -5.35 8.86 -16.71
CA SER A 135 -4.52 9.47 -17.77
C SER A 135 -5.32 9.48 -19.06
N LEU A 136 -6.19 10.48 -19.22
CA LEU A 136 -6.86 10.76 -20.49
C LEU A 136 -5.90 11.56 -21.40
N ARG A 137 -5.64 10.96 -22.57
CA ARG A 137 -5.07 11.50 -23.82
C ARG A 137 -3.53 11.56 -23.93
N LEU A 138 -2.98 10.76 -24.85
CA LEU A 138 -2.44 11.22 -26.14
C LEU A 138 -2.38 10.03 -27.15
N PRO A 139 -2.29 10.29 -28.47
CA PRO A 139 -2.85 9.45 -29.53
C PRO A 139 -1.94 8.32 -30.06
N LEU A 140 -2.64 7.44 -30.77
CA LEU A 140 -2.25 6.38 -31.71
C LEU A 140 -0.88 6.49 -32.43
N GLN A 141 -0.29 5.29 -32.64
CA GLN A 141 0.87 4.88 -33.49
C GLN A 141 2.13 4.61 -32.65
N LEU A 142 2.76 3.42 -32.68
CA LEU A 142 3.14 2.63 -33.85
C LEU A 142 3.34 1.15 -33.46
N LEU A 143 2.82 0.23 -34.30
CA LEU A 143 3.16 -1.19 -34.31
C LEU A 143 4.67 -1.40 -34.44
N VAL A 144 5.26 -2.28 -33.61
CA VAL A 144 6.36 -3.15 -34.06
C VAL A 144 6.22 -4.52 -33.40
N THR A 145 5.99 -5.53 -34.23
CA THR A 145 6.04 -6.95 -33.89
C THR A 145 7.49 -7.42 -33.86
N PHE A 146 7.90 -8.16 -32.83
CA PHE A 146 9.06 -9.05 -32.91
C PHE A 146 8.76 -10.38 -32.21
N HIS A 147 8.68 -11.43 -33.02
CA HIS A 147 8.86 -12.82 -32.59
C HIS A 147 10.36 -13.09 -32.40
N HIS A 148 10.76 -13.71 -31.28
CA HIS A 148 11.37 -15.05 -31.27
C HIS A 148 11.87 -15.45 -29.88
N SER A 149 11.33 -16.58 -29.42
CA SER A 149 11.95 -17.69 -28.69
C SER A 149 13.39 -17.53 -28.19
N SER A 150 13.56 -17.55 -26.86
CA SER A 150 14.32 -18.60 -26.16
C SER A 150 14.28 -18.37 -24.65
N PHE A 151 14.03 -19.45 -23.91
CA PHE A 151 13.93 -19.50 -22.46
C PHE A 151 15.21 -18.99 -21.77
N SER A 152 15.05 -18.02 -20.87
CA SER A 152 16.05 -17.66 -19.87
C SER A 152 15.50 -17.98 -18.48
N VAL A 153 16.29 -18.67 -17.67
CA VAL A 153 16.05 -18.93 -16.25
C VAL A 153 15.94 -17.59 -15.52
N VAL A 154 14.76 -17.26 -15.02
CA VAL A 154 14.52 -16.02 -14.27
C VAL A 154 14.61 -16.31 -12.78
N VAL A 155 15.66 -15.80 -12.14
CA VAL A 155 15.73 -15.67 -10.69
C VAL A 155 14.67 -14.64 -10.28
N VAL A 156 13.57 -15.09 -9.68
CA VAL A 156 12.53 -14.20 -9.14
C VAL A 156 13.06 -13.50 -7.89
N MET A 157 13.63 -12.31 -8.10
CA MET A 157 13.79 -11.28 -7.07
C MET A 157 12.39 -10.69 -6.82
N ALA A 158 12.00 -10.54 -5.56
CA ALA A 158 10.72 -9.94 -5.18
C ALA A 158 10.58 -8.55 -5.82
N ASP A 159 9.54 -8.36 -6.64
CA ASP A 159 9.27 -7.08 -7.29
C ASP A 159 8.96 -6.01 -6.23
N PRO A 160 9.66 -4.87 -6.23
CA PRO A 160 9.45 -3.80 -5.26
C PRO A 160 8.07 -3.17 -5.46
N VAL A 161 7.49 -2.68 -4.36
CA VAL A 161 6.34 -1.75 -4.32
C VAL A 161 6.42 -0.86 -5.56
N SER A 162 5.45 -0.95 -6.48
CA SER A 162 5.57 -0.33 -7.81
C SER A 162 5.85 1.16 -7.64
N VAL A 163 7.11 1.53 -7.83
CA VAL A 163 7.56 2.89 -7.59
C VAL A 163 6.81 3.78 -8.58
N VAL A 164 6.17 4.84 -8.11
CA VAL A 164 5.53 5.85 -8.96
C VAL A 164 6.55 6.31 -9.99
N GLN A 165 6.34 5.88 -11.23
CA GLN A 165 7.16 6.27 -12.36
C GLN A 165 6.59 7.59 -12.91
N LYS A 166 7.28 8.69 -12.61
CA LYS A 166 7.06 10.01 -13.19
C LYS A 166 8.42 10.59 -13.55
N THR A 167 8.48 11.22 -14.71
CA THR A 167 9.60 12.05 -15.16
C THR A 167 9.74 13.29 -14.27
N GLU A 168 10.90 13.94 -14.32
CA GLU A 168 11.12 15.18 -13.57
C GLU A 168 10.19 16.30 -14.04
N GLU A 169 9.85 16.33 -15.32
CA GLU A 169 8.90 17.28 -15.92
C GLU A 169 7.48 17.06 -15.38
N GLU A 170 7.03 15.81 -15.29
CA GLU A 170 5.73 15.46 -14.69
C GLU A 170 5.67 15.80 -13.21
N TRP A 171 6.78 15.66 -12.48
CA TRP A 171 6.88 16.11 -11.09
C TRP A 171 6.83 17.63 -10.97
N ARG A 172 7.57 18.37 -11.81
CA ARG A 172 7.52 19.85 -11.84
C ARG A 172 6.12 20.38 -12.15
N ALA A 173 5.32 19.65 -12.92
CA ALA A 173 3.96 20.05 -13.27
C ALA A 173 2.96 19.91 -12.11
N VAL A 174 3.22 19.04 -11.13
CA VAL A 174 2.26 18.73 -10.04
C VAL A 174 2.73 19.16 -8.65
N LEU A 175 4.04 19.41 -8.47
CA LEU A 175 4.63 19.89 -7.23
C LEU A 175 4.82 21.40 -7.29
N SER A 176 4.70 22.07 -6.14
CA SER A 176 5.21 23.45 -6.03
C SER A 176 6.73 23.47 -6.27
N PRO A 177 7.33 24.62 -6.63
CA PRO A 177 8.78 24.73 -6.80
C PRO A 177 9.57 24.25 -5.58
N GLU A 178 9.08 24.57 -4.38
CA GLU A 178 9.71 24.16 -3.11
C GLU A 178 9.55 22.66 -2.84
N GLN A 179 8.36 22.10 -3.09
CA GLN A 179 8.12 20.65 -3.00
C GLN A 179 9.01 19.89 -3.99
N PHE A 180 9.15 20.39 -5.23
CA PHE A 180 10.02 19.77 -6.22
C PHE A 180 11.48 19.81 -5.78
N TRP A 181 11.95 20.98 -5.31
CA TRP A 181 13.32 21.13 -4.80
C TRP A 181 13.62 20.16 -3.66
N ILE A 182 12.70 20.02 -2.69
CA ILE A 182 12.88 19.09 -1.57
C ILE A 182 12.78 17.64 -2.03
N LEU A 183 11.67 17.20 -2.64
CA LEU A 183 11.44 15.79 -2.96
C LEU A 183 12.37 15.24 -4.04
N ARG A 184 12.73 16.06 -5.04
CA ARG A 184 13.44 15.58 -6.25
C ARG A 184 14.89 16.03 -6.31
N GLN A 185 15.20 17.20 -5.75
CA GLN A 185 16.57 17.73 -5.72
C GLN A 185 17.24 17.60 -4.36
N LYS A 186 16.61 16.88 -3.42
CA LYS A 186 17.12 16.63 -2.05
C LYS A 186 17.41 17.93 -1.29
N GLY A 187 16.59 18.94 -1.51
CA GLY A 187 16.61 20.19 -0.75
C GLY A 187 16.19 19.99 0.71
N THR A 188 16.39 21.02 1.53
CA THR A 188 15.99 21.02 2.94
C THR A 188 15.41 22.38 3.30
N GLU A 189 14.18 22.41 3.82
CA GLU A 189 13.53 23.65 4.25
C GLU A 189 14.28 24.29 5.43
N MET A 190 14.08 25.59 5.65
CA MET A 190 14.73 26.30 6.75
C MET A 190 14.23 25.79 8.11
N PRO A 191 15.09 25.64 9.13
CA PRO A 191 14.64 25.17 10.44
C PRO A 191 13.63 26.14 11.06
N GLY A 192 12.55 25.59 11.62
CA GLY A 192 11.51 26.31 12.34
C GLY A 192 10.48 27.01 11.45
N THR A 193 10.59 26.90 10.12
CA THR A 193 9.64 27.54 9.20
C THR A 193 8.54 26.60 8.71
N GLY A 194 8.73 25.28 8.86
CA GLY A 194 7.82 24.28 8.34
C GLY A 194 6.52 24.16 9.14
N GLU A 195 5.39 24.05 8.43
CA GLU A 195 4.04 23.93 9.01
C GLU A 195 3.93 22.85 10.09
N TYR A 196 4.65 21.74 9.92
CA TYR A 196 4.48 20.56 10.75
C TYR A 196 5.53 20.41 11.88
N ASP A 197 6.44 21.38 12.06
CA ASP A 197 7.45 21.33 13.14
C ASP A 197 6.76 21.28 14.51
N LYS A 198 5.97 22.31 14.84
CA LYS A 198 5.22 22.44 16.10
C LYS A 198 3.74 22.04 15.98
N PHE A 199 3.45 21.09 15.11
CA PHE A 199 2.11 20.57 14.88
C PHE A 199 1.95 19.18 15.52
N PHE A 200 0.91 18.94 16.33
CA PHE A 200 0.74 17.70 17.09
C PHE A 200 -0.70 17.16 17.07
N GLU A 201 -1.49 17.52 16.06
CA GLU A 201 -2.86 16.99 15.91
C GLU A 201 -2.87 15.49 15.61
N GLU A 202 -3.95 14.82 15.98
CA GLU A 202 -4.13 13.39 15.77
C GLU A 202 -4.49 13.05 14.32
N GLY A 203 -3.70 12.19 13.68
CA GLY A 203 -3.88 11.84 12.27
C GLY A 203 -2.68 11.14 11.63
N ILE A 204 -2.63 11.20 10.30
CA ILE A 204 -1.65 10.52 9.47
C ILE A 204 -0.90 11.53 8.61
N PHE A 205 0.42 11.51 8.69
CA PHE A 205 1.27 12.25 7.75
C PHE A 205 1.55 11.38 6.53
N SER A 206 1.30 11.92 5.36
CA SER A 206 1.44 11.24 4.07
C SER A 206 2.46 11.95 3.19
N CYS A 207 3.12 11.25 2.28
CA CYS A 207 4.02 11.85 1.31
C CYS A 207 3.26 12.88 0.47
N ILE A 208 3.76 14.11 0.39
CA ILE A 208 3.08 15.16 -0.39
C ILE A 208 3.01 14.79 -1.89
N GLY A 209 4.00 14.06 -2.42
CA GLY A 209 4.13 13.74 -3.83
C GLY A 209 3.23 12.59 -4.30
N CYS A 210 3.21 11.46 -3.59
CA CYS A 210 2.42 10.28 -3.98
C CYS A 210 1.27 9.94 -3.05
N LYS A 211 1.07 10.72 -1.98
CA LYS A 211 0.01 10.55 -0.97
C LYS A 211 0.08 9.24 -0.17
N THR A 212 1.15 8.47 -0.30
CA THR A 212 1.41 7.29 0.54
C THR A 212 1.51 7.69 2.01
N PRO A 213 0.76 7.05 2.92
CA PRO A 213 0.92 7.23 4.36
C PRO A 213 2.35 6.93 4.81
N LEU A 214 2.97 7.84 5.56
CA LEU A 214 4.36 7.73 6.03
C LEU A 214 4.45 7.57 7.55
N TYR A 215 3.73 8.39 8.31
CA TYR A 215 3.85 8.45 9.77
C TYR A 215 2.48 8.58 10.44
N LYS A 216 2.37 8.06 11.66
CA LYS A 216 1.23 8.35 12.55
C LYS A 216 1.58 9.53 13.47
N SER A 217 0.60 10.38 13.81
CA SER A 217 0.74 11.40 14.87
C SER A 217 1.33 10.85 16.16
N THR A 218 0.93 9.64 16.56
CA THR A 218 1.42 8.94 17.76
C THR A 218 2.92 8.65 17.75
N THR A 219 3.57 8.73 16.59
CA THR A 219 5.02 8.54 16.44
C THR A 219 5.78 9.88 16.42
N LYS A 220 5.06 11.00 16.36
CA LYS A 220 5.63 12.35 16.34
C LYS A 220 6.03 12.77 17.76
N PHE A 221 7.13 13.48 17.88
CA PHE A 221 7.58 14.06 19.15
C PHE A 221 8.30 15.39 18.93
N ASP A 222 8.47 16.18 19.98
CA ASP A 222 9.27 17.41 19.91
C ASP A 222 10.75 17.08 20.14
N ALA A 223 11.54 17.09 19.06
CA ALA A 223 12.98 16.87 19.13
C ALA A 223 13.79 18.17 19.29
N GLY A 224 13.15 19.34 19.18
CA GLY A 224 13.83 20.63 19.17
C GLY A 224 14.75 20.86 17.95
N CYS A 225 14.65 20.04 16.90
CA CYS A 225 15.55 20.13 15.75
C CYS A 225 15.15 21.18 14.70
N GLY A 226 13.96 21.78 14.79
CA GLY A 226 13.44 22.75 13.83
C GLY A 226 12.75 22.13 12.62
N TRP A 227 12.46 20.83 12.66
CA TRP A 227 11.70 20.11 11.65
C TRP A 227 10.82 19.06 12.34
N PRO A 228 9.71 18.63 11.71
CA PRO A 228 8.93 17.49 12.16
C PRO A 228 9.81 16.27 12.49
N ALA A 229 9.64 15.75 13.70
CA ALA A 229 10.38 14.59 14.18
C ALA A 229 9.46 13.42 14.50
N PHE A 230 9.79 12.25 13.95
CA PHE A 230 9.08 11.00 14.21
C PHE A 230 10.06 9.91 14.67
N PHE A 231 9.65 9.03 15.56
CA PHE A 231 10.52 7.92 16.00
C PHE A 231 10.34 6.65 15.16
N GLU A 232 9.27 6.54 14.39
CA GLU A 232 8.99 5.36 13.57
C GLU A 232 8.06 5.73 12.40
N GLY A 233 8.35 5.21 11.21
CA GLY A 233 7.43 5.28 10.08
C GLY A 233 6.52 4.06 9.97
N LEU A 234 5.45 4.20 9.20
CA LEU A 234 4.60 3.07 8.86
C LEU A 234 5.43 1.96 8.17
N PRO A 235 5.17 0.67 8.47
CA PRO A 235 5.94 -0.43 7.91
C PRO A 235 6.02 -0.38 6.37
N GLY A 236 7.24 -0.42 5.84
CA GLY A 236 7.50 -0.41 4.40
C GLY A 236 7.28 0.94 3.70
N ALA A 237 6.95 2.02 4.42
CA ALA A 237 6.68 3.32 3.82
C ALA A 237 7.95 4.15 3.52
N ILE A 238 9.09 3.81 4.14
CA ILE A 238 10.31 4.62 4.12
C ILE A 238 11.51 3.77 3.71
N ASN A 239 12.21 4.20 2.66
CA ASN A 239 13.53 3.70 2.27
C ASN A 239 14.63 4.43 3.03
N ARG A 240 15.73 3.73 3.29
CA ARG A 240 16.90 4.26 3.99
C ARG A 240 18.16 4.05 3.15
N SER A 241 18.89 5.11 2.87
CA SER A 241 20.14 5.06 2.13
C SER A 241 21.20 5.92 2.82
N PRO A 242 22.39 5.38 3.13
CA PRO A 242 23.50 6.20 3.61
C PRO A 242 23.85 7.30 2.60
N ASP A 243 24.10 8.51 3.09
CA ASP A 243 24.68 9.60 2.29
C ASP A 243 26.07 9.15 1.75
N PRO A 244 26.57 9.70 0.64
CA PRO A 244 27.88 9.34 0.09
C PRO A 244 29.06 9.49 1.06
N ASP A 245 28.94 10.39 2.05
CA ASP A 245 29.95 10.59 3.09
C ASP A 245 29.87 9.57 4.25
N GLY A 246 28.82 8.73 4.26
CA GLY A 246 28.53 7.73 5.28
C GLY A 246 28.12 8.30 6.64
N ARG A 247 27.95 9.62 6.78
CA ARG A 247 27.70 10.28 8.07
C ARG A 247 26.22 10.31 8.45
N ARG A 248 25.33 10.37 7.46
CA ARG A 248 23.88 10.44 7.68
C ARG A 248 23.17 9.37 6.87
N THR A 249 21.97 8.99 7.30
CA THR A 249 21.10 8.08 6.55
C THR A 249 19.92 8.88 6.02
N GLU A 250 19.87 9.07 4.70
CA GLU A 250 18.73 9.67 4.01
C GLU A 250 17.51 8.77 4.14
N ILE A 251 16.35 9.40 4.33
CA ILE A 251 15.04 8.75 4.25
C ILE A 251 14.27 9.27 3.04
N THR A 252 13.77 8.33 2.23
CA THR A 252 12.93 8.63 1.07
C THR A 252 11.63 7.85 1.12
N CYS A 253 10.58 8.34 0.46
CA CYS A 253 9.32 7.60 0.35
C CYS A 253 9.52 6.32 -0.47
N ALA A 254 9.14 5.17 0.08
CA ALA A 254 9.32 3.89 -0.59
C ALA A 254 8.52 3.74 -1.90
N VAL A 255 7.49 4.57 -2.08
CA VAL A 255 6.60 4.54 -3.24
C VAL A 255 7.05 5.47 -4.36
N CYS A 256 7.56 6.67 -4.10
CA CYS A 256 7.95 7.59 -5.18
C CYS A 256 9.43 7.99 -5.17
N ASN A 257 10.21 7.46 -4.24
CA ASN A 257 11.59 7.85 -3.98
C ASN A 257 11.78 9.35 -3.70
N GLY A 258 10.70 10.05 -3.32
CA GLY A 258 10.78 11.45 -2.91
C GLY A 258 11.58 11.60 -1.63
N HIS A 259 12.56 12.50 -1.62
CA HIS A 259 13.34 12.84 -0.43
C HIS A 259 12.45 13.41 0.67
N LEU A 260 12.60 12.87 1.88
CA LEU A 260 11.86 13.29 3.07
C LEU A 260 12.77 14.03 4.05
N GLY A 261 14.00 13.55 4.23
CA GLY A 261 14.98 14.09 5.17
C GLY A 261 16.00 13.04 5.58
N HIS A 262 16.35 13.00 6.87
CA HIS A 262 17.35 12.07 7.42
C HIS A 262 16.90 11.41 8.71
N VAL A 263 17.38 10.20 8.95
CA VAL A 263 17.21 9.48 10.22
C VAL A 263 18.50 9.44 11.01
N HIS A 264 18.37 9.72 12.31
CA HIS A 264 19.45 9.70 13.29
C HIS A 264 19.12 8.66 14.37
N LYS A 265 20.13 7.99 14.92
CA LYS A 265 19.94 6.93 15.92
C LYS A 265 20.81 7.21 17.14
N GLY A 266 20.33 6.82 18.32
CA GLY A 266 21.16 6.84 19.54
C GLY A 266 21.38 8.23 20.13
N GLU A 267 20.51 9.20 19.82
CA GLU A 267 20.62 10.58 20.33
C GLU A 267 20.11 10.73 21.78
N GLY A 268 19.55 9.68 22.37
CA GLY A 268 19.14 9.66 23.78
C GLY A 268 17.71 10.13 24.00
N TYR A 269 16.87 10.16 22.96
CA TYR A 269 15.46 10.48 23.11
C TYR A 269 14.72 9.33 23.82
N SER A 270 13.76 9.69 24.68
CA SER A 270 12.89 8.73 25.38
C SER A 270 11.77 8.22 24.49
N THR A 271 12.11 7.74 23.30
CA THR A 271 11.18 7.14 22.32
C THR A 271 11.43 5.64 22.19
N PRO A 272 10.42 4.83 21.81
CA PRO A 272 10.55 3.36 21.75
C PRO A 272 11.72 2.84 20.92
N THR A 273 12.06 3.55 19.83
CA THR A 273 13.11 3.14 18.90
C THR A 273 14.44 3.86 19.12
N ASN A 274 14.46 4.94 19.92
CA ASN A 274 15.59 5.88 20.01
C ASN A 274 16.12 6.32 18.63
N GLU A 275 15.20 6.42 17.66
CA GLU A 275 15.44 7.00 16.34
C GLU A 275 14.74 8.35 16.24
N ARG A 276 15.33 9.24 15.44
CA ARG A 276 14.75 10.52 15.06
C ARG A 276 14.76 10.65 13.54
N HIS A 277 13.59 10.44 12.94
CA HIS A 277 13.31 10.80 11.56
C HIS A 277 13.07 12.30 11.51
N CYS A 278 14.05 13.05 11.03
CA CYS A 278 13.99 14.50 10.83
C CYS A 278 13.46 14.74 9.41
N VAL A 279 12.21 15.19 9.30
CA VAL A 279 11.46 15.21 8.05
C VAL A 279 11.11 16.65 7.66
N ASN A 280 11.31 17.02 6.40
CA ASN A 280 10.84 18.30 5.88
C ASN A 280 9.31 18.36 5.90
N SER A 281 8.72 19.43 6.47
CA SER A 281 7.28 19.67 6.49
C SER A 281 6.72 19.75 5.08
N VAL A 282 7.42 20.45 4.18
CA VAL A 282 7.02 20.58 2.76
C VAL A 282 7.01 19.23 2.03
N SER A 283 7.67 18.19 2.56
CA SER A 283 7.67 16.84 1.96
C SER A 283 6.47 15.97 2.34
N ILE A 284 5.65 16.41 3.29
CA ILE A 284 4.52 15.67 3.83
C ILE A 284 3.22 16.50 3.82
N SER A 285 2.08 15.84 3.93
CA SER A 285 0.78 16.45 4.19
C SER A 285 0.09 15.72 5.35
N PHE A 286 -0.72 16.43 6.12
CA PHE A 286 -1.46 15.85 7.23
C PHE A 286 -2.91 15.51 6.88
N ASN A 287 -3.35 14.31 7.25
CA ASN A 287 -4.73 13.86 7.16
C ASN A 287 -5.28 13.66 8.58
N PRO A 288 -6.24 14.48 9.05
CA PRO A 288 -6.77 14.37 10.40
C PRO A 288 -7.48 13.03 10.62
N ALA A 289 -7.39 12.50 11.84
CA ALA A 289 -8.23 11.38 12.24
C ALA A 289 -9.70 11.79 12.14
N LYS A 290 -10.56 10.94 11.54
CA LYS A 290 -12.01 11.21 11.53
C LYS A 290 -12.47 11.32 12.98
N ALA A 291 -13.09 12.44 13.34
CA ALA A 291 -13.75 12.58 14.63
C ALA A 291 -14.76 11.43 14.76
N SER A 292 -14.55 10.55 15.74
CA SER A 292 -15.57 9.59 16.13
C SER A 292 -16.77 10.41 16.59
N SER A 293 -17.79 10.51 15.75
CA SER A 293 -19.11 10.98 16.12
C SER A 293 -19.66 10.00 17.14
N ILE A 294 -19.43 10.29 18.42
CA ILE A 294 -20.11 9.66 19.54
C ILE A 294 -21.55 10.20 19.49
N THR A 295 -22.48 9.33 19.12
CA THR A 295 -23.91 9.48 19.42
C THR A 295 -24.32 8.29 20.27
#